data_AF-A0A957CIA7-F1
#
_entry.id   AF-A0A957CIA7-F1
#
_cell.length_a   1.000
_cell.length_b   1.000
_cell.length_c   1.000
_cell.angle_alpha   90.00
_cell.angle_beta   90.00
_cell.angle_gamma   90.00
#
_symmetry.space_group_name_H-M   'P 1'
#
loop_
_entity.id
_entity.type
_entity.pdbx_description
1 polymer ?
#
loop_
_entity_poly.entity_id
_entity_poly.type
_entity_poly.pdbx_seq_one_letter_code
_entity_poly.pdbx_strand_id
1 'polypeptide(L)' 'ILHYDLPKNVESYYQQIGRAGRDGLRADCLLLFSYGDVGTITYFIQQQAPQQQIGARARLEAMLGFVEA' A
#
# COMPACT_ATOMS: atom_id res chain seq x y z
N ILE A 1 -9.86 2.51 -10.25
CA ILE A 1 -8.46 2.89 -9.90
C ILE A 1 -7.58 1.66 -10.07
N LEU A 2 -6.41 1.80 -10.70
CA LEU A 2 -5.45 0.71 -10.85
C LEU A 2 -4.19 1.05 -10.06
N HIS A 3 -3.78 0.16 -9.19
CA HIS A 3 -2.49 0.18 -8.51
C HIS A 3 -1.60 -0.87 -9.14
N TYR A 4 -0.52 -0.42 -9.77
CA TYR A 4 0.48 -1.29 -10.39
C TYR A 4 1.55 -1.74 -9.39
N ASP A 5 1.85 -0.89 -8.39
CA ASP A 5 2.81 -1.17 -7.33
C ASP A 5 2.08 -1.21 -5.98
N LEU A 6 2.61 -2.01 -5.04
CA LEU A 6 2.09 -2.07 -3.68
C LEU A 6 2.15 -0.70 -2.99
N PRO A 7 1.01 -0.15 -2.52
CA PRO A 7 0.98 1.04 -1.69
C PRO A 7 1.81 0.88 -0.41
N LYS A 8 2.38 1.99 0.07
CA LYS A 8 3.23 2.00 1.28
C LYS A 8 2.52 1.56 2.56
N ASN A 9 1.19 1.66 2.60
CA ASN A 9 0.33 1.30 3.71
C ASN A 9 -1.14 1.27 3.27
N VAL A 10 -1.98 0.66 4.11
CA VAL A 10 -3.42 0.48 3.89
C VAL A 10 -4.15 1.82 3.83
N GLU A 11 -3.78 2.81 4.65
CA GLU A 11 -4.44 4.11 4.68
C GLU A 11 -4.27 4.86 3.36
N SER A 12 -3.07 4.81 2.78
CA SER A 12 -2.77 5.41 1.47
C SER A 12 -3.56 4.72 0.37
N TYR A 13 -3.63 3.38 0.40
CA TYR A 13 -4.45 2.62 -0.53
C TYR A 13 -5.92 3.05 -0.44
N TYR A 14 -6.47 3.08 0.77
CA TYR A 14 -7.86 3.44 1.03
C TYR A 14 -8.18 4.88 0.55
N GLN A 15 -7.30 5.84 0.85
CA GLN A 15 -7.46 7.23 0.41
C GLN A 15 -7.45 7.35 -1.13
N GLN A 16 -6.62 6.55 -1.80
CA GLN A 16 -6.49 6.56 -3.26
C GLN A 16 -7.70 5.92 -3.95
N ILE A 17 -8.13 4.74 -3.50
CA ILE A 17 -9.31 4.07 -4.07
C ILE A 17 -10.60 4.83 -3.77
N GLY A 18 -10.69 5.54 -2.64
CA GLY A 18 -11.82 6.40 -2.27
C GLY A 18 -12.03 7.63 -3.16
N ARG A 19 -11.19 7.83 -4.19
CA ARG A 19 -11.41 8.81 -5.26
C ARG A 19 -12.34 8.28 -6.36
N ALA A 20 -12.47 6.96 -6.50
CA ALA A 20 -13.36 6.33 -7.47
C ALA A 20 -14.82 6.42 -7.02
N GLY A 21 -15.76 6.42 -7.98
CA GLY A 21 -17.20 6.28 -7.69
C GLY A 21 -17.81 7.38 -6.82
N ARG A 22 -17.22 8.60 -6.81
CA ARG A 22 -17.74 9.74 -6.04
C ARG A 22 -19.08 10.27 -6.55
N ASP A 23 -19.43 9.91 -7.78
CA ASP A 23 -20.73 10.12 -8.41
C ASP A 23 -21.79 9.09 -7.96
N GLY A 24 -21.41 8.12 -7.11
CA GLY A 24 -22.30 7.06 -6.62
C GLY A 24 -22.49 5.90 -7.60
N LEU A 25 -21.84 5.96 -8.78
CA LEU A 25 -21.86 4.86 -9.73
C LEU A 25 -20.82 3.80 -9.34
N ARG A 26 -21.03 2.58 -9.85
CA ARG A 26 -20.06 1.50 -9.64
C ARG A 26 -18.72 1.89 -10.25
N ALA A 27 -17.66 1.75 -9.45
CA ALA A 27 -16.30 1.90 -9.90
C ALA A 27 -15.45 0.73 -9.38
N ASP A 28 -14.57 0.20 -10.22
CA ASP A 28 -13.70 -0.90 -9.85
C ASP A 28 -12.32 -0.39 -9.40
N CYS A 29 -11.73 -1.07 -8.41
CA CYS A 29 -10.38 -0.84 -7.95
C CYS A 29 -9.60 -2.15 -8.01
N LEU A 30 -8.45 -2.13 -8.70
CA LEU A 30 -7.60 -3.29 -8.91
C LEU A 30 -6.21 -2.99 -8.39
N LEU A 31 -5.70 -3.86 -7.52
CA LEU A 31 -4.32 -3.84 -7.04
C LEU A 31 -3.59 -5.04 -7.64
N LEU A 32 -2.54 -4.78 -8.41
CA LEU A 32 -1.60 -5.78 -8.85
C LEU A 32 -0.48 -5.85 -7.82
N PHE A 33 -0.25 -7.04 -7.27
CA PHE A 33 0.73 -7.27 -6.21
C PHE A 33 1.78 -8.27 -6.65
N SER A 34 3.04 -7.94 -6.36
CA SER A 34 4.17 -8.86 -6.43
C SER A 34 4.99 -8.78 -5.15
N TYR A 35 5.52 -9.91 -4.68
CA TYR A 35 6.50 -9.92 -3.59
C TYR A 35 7.77 -9.12 -3.94
N GLY A 36 8.04 -8.86 -5.23
CA GLY A 36 9.11 -7.95 -5.64
C GLY A 36 8.94 -6.52 -5.10
N ASP A 37 7.70 -6.06 -4.93
CA ASP A 37 7.39 -4.70 -4.44
C ASP A 37 7.80 -4.52 -2.98
N VAL A 38 7.73 -5.61 -2.21
CA VAL A 38 8.14 -5.66 -0.80
C VAL A 38 9.62 -5.34 -0.66
N GLY A 39 10.46 -5.82 -1.58
CA GLY A 39 11.89 -5.52 -1.60
C GLY A 39 12.15 -4.04 -1.79
N THR A 40 11.47 -3.41 -2.75
CA THR A 40 11.56 -1.97 -3.01
C THR A 40 11.12 -1.14 -1.80
N ILE A 41 10.00 -1.47 -1.18
CA ILE A 41 9.51 -0.74 0.01
C ILE A 41 10.47 -0.93 1.18
N THR A 42 10.96 -2.14 1.41
CA THR A 42 11.93 -2.45 2.47
C THR A 42 13.22 -1.65 2.29
N TYR A 43 13.73 -1.54 1.06
CA TYR A 43 14.88 -0.70 0.74
C TYR A 43 14.65 0.77 1.11
N PHE A 44 13.48 1.33 0.82
CA PHE A 44 13.15 2.70 1.22
C PHE A 44 13.00 2.85 2.73
N ILE A 45 12.45 1.86 3.44
CA ILE A 45 12.36 1.88 4.90
C ILE A 45 13.76 1.94 5.53
N GLN A 46 14.72 1.17 5.00
CA GLN A 46 16.10 1.15 5.52
C GLN A 46 16.82 2.50 5.41
N GLN A 47 16.41 3.37 4.48
CA GLN A 47 16.95 4.72 4.31
C GLN A 47 16.34 5.75 5.26
N GLN A 48 15.28 5.41 5.99
CA GLN A 48 14.65 6.31 6.96
C GLN A 48 15.45 6.37 8.28
N ALA A 49 15.23 7.43 9.06
CA ALA A 49 15.80 7.55 10.39
C ALA A 49 15.40 6.34 11.26
N PRO A 50 16.28 5.79 12.12
CA PRO A 50 16.02 4.57 12.89
C PRO A 50 14.68 4.59 13.65
N GLN A 51 14.33 5.74 14.23
CA GLN A 51 13.07 5.96 14.95
C GLN A 51 11.80 5.84 14.09
N GLN A 52 11.90 6.00 12.78
CA GLN A 52 10.78 5.91 11.83
C GLN A 52 10.61 4.49 11.26
N GLN A 53 11.68 3.68 11.28
CA GLN A 53 11.70 2.37 10.62
C GLN A 53 10.69 1.40 11.24
N ILE A 54 10.56 1.40 12.58
CA ILE A 54 9.64 0.51 13.30
C ILE A 54 8.20 0.72 12.82
N GLY A 55 7.73 1.98 12.79
CA GLY A 55 6.38 2.30 12.33
C GLY A 55 6.20 2.10 10.81
N ALA A 56 7.25 2.23 10.01
CA ALA A 56 7.17 1.95 8.58
C ALA A 56 7.08 0.44 8.29
N ARG A 57 7.79 -0.41 9.04
CA ARG A 57 7.69 -1.88 8.93
C ARG A 57 6.31 -2.39 9.35
N ALA A 58 5.80 -1.93 10.50
CA ALA A 58 4.46 -2.32 10.97
C ALA A 58 3.37 -2.01 9.93
N ARG A 59 3.49 -0.89 9.22
CA ARG A 59 2.57 -0.53 8.14
C ARG A 59 2.71 -1.41 6.89
N LEU A 60 3.92 -1.81 6.54
CA LEU A 60 4.16 -2.76 5.47
C LEU A 60 3.57 -4.14 5.82
N GLU A 61 3.78 -4.62 7.05
CA GLU A 61 3.20 -5.87 7.54
C GLU A 61 1.67 -5.86 7.49
N ALA A 62 1.04 -4.75 7.91
CA ALA A 62 -0.40 -4.57 7.80
C ALA A 62 -0.89 -4.59 6.34
N MET A 63 -0.13 -3.98 5.42
CA MET A 63 -0.45 -4.00 3.99
C MET A 63 -0.33 -5.43 3.41
N LEU A 64 0.70 -6.19 3.83
CA LEU A 64 0.86 -7.58 3.43
C LEU A 64 -0.30 -8.44 3.90
N GLY A 65 -0.70 -8.30 5.17
CA GLY A 65 -1.88 -8.98 5.69
C GLY A 65 -3.17 -8.60 4.95
N PHE A 66 -3.27 -7.39 4.41
CA PHE A 66 -4.42 -6.96 3.60
C PHE A 66 -4.44 -7.59 2.19
N VAL A 67 -3.28 -7.78 1.56
CA VAL A 67 -3.21 -8.34 0.19
C VAL A 67 -3.18 -9.87 0.15
N GLU A 68 -2.82 -10.52 1.25
CA GLU A 68 -2.77 -11.98 1.38
C GLU A 68 -4.08 -12.60 1.92
N ALA A 69 -5.01 -11.77 2.41
CA ALA A 69 -6.32 -12.17 2.92
C ALA A 69 -7.32 -12.48 1.79
#